data_AF-A0ABD5SG90-F1
#
_entry.id   AF-A0ABD5SG90-F1
#
_cell.length_a   1.000
_cell.length_b   1.000
_cell.length_c   1.000
_cell.angle_alpha   90.00
_cell.angle_beta   90.00
_cell.angle_gamma   90.00
#
_symmetry.space_group_name_H-M   'P 1'
#
loop_
_entity.id
_entity.type
_entity.pdbx_description
1 polymer ?
#
loop_
_entity_poly.entity_id
_entity_poly.type
_entity_poly.pdbx_seq_one_letter_code
_entity_poly.pdbx_strand_id
1 'polypeptide(L)' 'MTDWNQYKGDPRNSGLRRDLEGPSRPAEAWTADLPGSPSSPVLDRDTVYVGTTGGNCYALERATGRRRWTFETV' A
#
# COMPACT_ATOMS: atom_id res chain seq x y z
N MET A 1 7.30 12.36 -8.89
CA MET A 1 7.47 11.08 -8.17
C MET A 1 6.31 10.97 -7.19
N THR A 2 5.53 9.91 -7.29
CA THR A 2 4.18 9.78 -6.69
C THR A 2 4.22 8.68 -5.65
N ASP A 3 5.22 8.72 -4.78
CA ASP A 3 5.54 7.63 -3.87
C ASP A 3 5.03 7.93 -2.46
N TRP A 4 4.56 6.88 -1.78
CA TRP A 4 4.17 6.86 -0.37
C TRP A 4 4.97 5.71 0.26
N ASN A 5 6.30 5.80 0.17
CA ASN A 5 7.20 4.66 0.37
C ASN A 5 7.55 4.40 1.84
N GLN A 6 6.91 5.09 2.77
CA GLN A 6 7.14 4.95 4.20
C GLN A 6 5.85 5.17 5.00
N TYR A 7 5.89 4.78 6.28
CA TYR A 7 4.78 5.00 7.19
C TYR A 7 4.38 6.48 7.19
N LYS A 8 3.07 6.72 6.98
CA LYS A 8 2.48 8.06 6.91
C LYS A 8 3.14 9.02 5.90
N GLY A 9 3.80 8.50 4.87
CA GLY A 9 4.15 9.22 3.65
C GLY A 9 5.38 10.14 3.72
N ASP A 10 5.83 10.55 4.91
CA ASP A 10 6.98 11.44 5.07
C ASP A 10 7.68 11.27 6.44
N PRO A 11 8.94 11.73 6.61
CA PRO A 11 9.70 11.54 7.86
C PRO A 11 9.09 12.13 9.13
N ARG A 12 8.12 13.05 9.03
CA ARG A 12 7.37 13.61 10.16
C ARG A 12 6.11 12.81 10.47
N ASN A 13 5.84 11.74 9.72
CA ASN A 13 4.66 10.91 9.86
C ASN A 13 3.36 11.72 9.76
N SER A 14 3.28 12.66 8.82
CA SER A 14 2.14 13.59 8.77
C SER A 14 0.85 12.93 8.28
N GLY A 15 0.96 11.90 7.43
CA GLY A 15 -0.20 11.27 6.80
C GLY A 15 -0.89 12.18 5.80
N LEU A 16 -0.21 13.22 5.32
CA LEU A 16 -0.78 14.22 4.42
C LEU A 16 -0.04 14.24 3.10
N ARG A 17 -0.83 14.35 2.04
CA ARG A 17 -0.35 14.68 0.71
C ARG A 17 -0.98 15.99 0.26
N ARG A 18 -0.18 17.04 0.15
CA ARG A 18 -0.65 18.41 -0.14
C ARG A 18 -0.48 18.82 -1.60
N ASP A 19 0.27 18.05 -2.38
CA ASP A 19 0.60 18.29 -3.79
C ASP A 19 -0.42 17.67 -4.76
N LEU A 20 -1.42 16.93 -4.27
CA LEU A 20 -2.48 16.38 -5.09
C LEU A 20 -3.86 16.72 -4.56
N GLU A 21 -4.70 17.18 -5.47
CA GLU A 21 -6.13 17.06 -5.32
C GLU A 21 -6.50 15.60 -5.56
N GLY A 22 -7.16 14.99 -4.57
CA GLY A 22 -7.67 13.63 -4.69
C GLY A 22 -8.71 13.52 -5.81
N PRO A 23 -9.06 12.29 -6.24
CA PRO A 23 -10.14 12.11 -7.21
C PRO A 23 -11.44 12.70 -6.65
N SER A 24 -12.11 13.55 -7.42
CA SER A 24 -13.40 14.14 -7.05
C SER A 24 -14.55 13.11 -7.01
N ARG A 25 -14.36 11.97 -7.67
CA ARG A 25 -15.29 10.83 -7.71
C ARG A 25 -14.51 9.51 -7.65
N PRO A 26 -14.20 9.00 -6.45
CA PRO A 26 -13.50 7.72 -6.34
C PRO A 26 -14.40 6.58 -6.83
N ALA A 27 -13.80 5.64 -7.55
CA ALA A 27 -14.37 4.35 -7.88
C ALA A 27 -13.41 3.27 -7.39
N GLU A 28 -13.93 2.10 -7.02
CA GLU A 28 -13.10 0.96 -6.67
C GLU A 28 -12.25 0.54 -7.87
N ALA A 29 -10.93 0.54 -7.71
CA ALA A 29 -10.01 0.08 -8.75
C ALA A 29 -9.80 -1.44 -8.65
N TRP A 30 -9.54 -1.93 -7.45
CA TRP A 30 -9.37 -3.34 -7.12
C TRP A 30 -9.40 -3.55 -5.61
N THR A 31 -9.60 -4.80 -5.18
CA THR A 31 -9.44 -5.28 -3.81
C THR A 31 -8.54 -6.52 -3.79
N ALA A 32 -7.91 -6.80 -2.64
CA ALA A 32 -7.07 -7.97 -2.46
C ALA A 32 -7.30 -8.55 -1.07
N ASP A 33 -7.67 -9.84 -1.03
CA ASP A 33 -7.84 -10.57 0.23
C ASP A 33 -6.48 -11.04 0.76
N LEU A 34 -6.10 -10.52 1.93
CA LEU A 34 -4.85 -10.86 2.59
C LEU A 34 -5.13 -11.56 3.93
N PRO A 35 -4.50 -12.72 4.19
CA PRO A 35 -4.56 -13.35 5.50
C PRO A 35 -4.06 -12.44 6.63
N GLY A 36 -4.89 -12.31 7.68
CA GLY A 36 -4.62 -11.47 8.85
C GLY A 36 -5.00 -10.00 8.65
N SER A 37 -4.88 -9.20 9.72
CA SER A 37 -5.16 -7.77 9.67
C SER A 37 -4.03 -7.04 8.95
N PRO A 38 -4.31 -6.23 7.91
CA PRO A 38 -3.28 -5.47 7.21
C PRO A 38 -2.75 -4.30 8.05
N SER A 39 -1.46 -4.04 7.95
CA SER A 39 -0.83 -2.81 8.44
C SER A 39 -1.02 -1.65 7.44
N SER A 40 -0.50 -0.46 7.77
CA SER A 40 -0.53 0.67 6.83
C SER A 40 0.30 0.35 5.58
N PRO A 41 -0.30 0.35 4.38
CA PRO A 41 0.42 0.03 3.15
C PRO A 41 1.40 1.15 2.77
N VAL A 42 2.45 0.78 2.05
CA VAL A 42 3.37 1.73 1.39
C VAL A 42 3.39 1.48 -0.11
N LEU A 43 3.53 2.56 -0.88
CA LEU A 43 3.65 2.52 -2.33
C LEU A 43 5.04 3.02 -2.71
N ASP A 44 5.82 2.16 -3.37
CA ASP A 44 7.03 2.56 -4.08
C ASP A 44 6.86 2.20 -5.55
N ARG A 45 6.87 3.22 -6.41
CA ARG A 45 6.70 3.10 -7.86
C ARG A 45 5.38 2.42 -8.27
N ASP A 46 5.46 1.14 -8.65
CA ASP A 46 4.38 0.32 -9.19
C ASP A 46 3.97 -0.82 -8.25
N THR A 47 4.53 -0.85 -7.04
CA THR A 47 4.32 -1.93 -6.06
C THR A 47 3.78 -1.38 -4.76
N VAL A 48 2.65 -1.94 -4.32
CA VAL A 48 2.08 -1.71 -2.99
C VAL A 48 2.58 -2.81 -2.07
N TYR A 49 3.19 -2.45 -0.96
CA TYR A 49 3.67 -3.38 0.06
C TYR A 49 2.76 -3.34 1.28
N VAL A 50 2.36 -4.51 1.76
CA VAL A 50 1.44 -4.66 2.91
C VAL A 50 1.97 -5.75 3.82
N GLY A 51 2.29 -5.42 5.07
CA GLY A 51 2.52 -6.40 6.13
C GLY A 51 1.18 -6.78 6.77
N THR A 52 1.04 -8.02 7.24
CA THR A 52 -0.17 -8.45 7.96
C THR A 52 0.15 -9.11 9.29
N THR A 53 -0.81 -9.10 10.21
CA THR A 53 -0.71 -9.84 11.48
C THR A 53 -0.72 -11.37 11.28
N GLY A 54 -0.99 -11.84 10.07
CA GLY A 54 -0.82 -13.23 9.67
C GLY A 54 0.64 -13.63 9.41
N GLY A 55 1.61 -12.79 9.79
CA GLY A 55 3.04 -13.12 9.70
C GLY A 55 3.60 -13.06 8.28
N ASN A 56 3.00 -12.25 7.41
CA ASN A 56 3.37 -12.18 6.00
C ASN A 56 3.50 -10.74 5.52
N CYS A 57 4.41 -10.52 4.56
CA CYS A 57 4.51 -9.31 3.76
C CYS A 57 4.14 -9.63 2.31
N TYR A 58 3.29 -8.80 1.71
CA TYR A 58 2.77 -8.96 0.36
C TYR A 58 3.24 -7.80 -0.51
N ALA A 59 3.67 -8.10 -1.73
CA ALA A 59 3.86 -7.11 -2.78
C ALA A 59 2.77 -7.27 -3.84
N LEU A 60 2.03 -6.19 -4.09
CA LEU A 60 0.91 -6.15 -5.03
C LEU A 60 1.20 -5.17 -6.17
N GLU A 61 0.80 -5.50 -7.39
CA GLU A 61 0.80 -4.58 -8.51
C GLU A 61 -0.16 -3.42 -8.27
N ARG A 62 0.34 -2.18 -8.33
CA ARG A 62 -0.48 -0.96 -8.15
C ARG A 62 -1.70 -0.90 -9.06
N ALA A 63 -1.56 -1.35 -10.31
CA ALA A 63 -2.60 -1.23 -11.32
C ALA A 63 -3.73 -2.25 -11.18
N THR A 64 -3.42 -3.45 -10.67
CA THR A 64 -4.32 -4.61 -10.74
C THR A 64 -4.64 -5.23 -9.38
N GLY A 65 -3.87 -4.91 -8.34
CA GLY A 65 -3.92 -5.59 -7.05
C GLY A 65 -3.30 -7.00 -7.07
N ARG A 66 -2.79 -7.46 -8.23
CA ARG A 66 -2.26 -8.81 -8.38
C ARG A 66 -1.02 -8.98 -7.50
N ARG A 67 -1.01 -10.06 -6.72
CA ARG A 67 0.14 -10.43 -5.90
C ARG A 67 1.35 -10.78 -6.77
N ARG A 68 2.43 -10.02 -6.61
CA ARG A 68 3.76 -10.28 -7.19
C ARG A 68 4.49 -11.36 -6.40
N TRP A 69 4.49 -11.25 -5.07
CA TRP A 69 5.10 -12.23 -4.17
C TRP A 69 4.53 -12.12 -2.75
N THR A 70 4.79 -13.14 -1.94
CA THR A 70 4.62 -13.16 -0.48
C THR A 70 5.95 -13.51 0.17
N PHE A 71 6.23 -12.88 1.30
CA PHE A 71 7.36 -13.17 2.16
C PHE A 71 6.86 -13.45 3.58
N GLU A 72 7.18 -14.62 4.11
CA GLU A 72 6.88 -15.00 5.49
C GLU A 72 7.85 -14.29 6.44
N THR A 73 7.32 -13.65 7.49
CA THR A 73 8.08 -12.80 8.41
C THR A 73 8.24 -13.39 9.81
N VAL A 74 7.57 -14.52 10.09
CA VAL A 74 7.53 -15.18 11.40
C VAL A 74 7.89 -16.64 11.29
#